data_AF-A0A2D4KUZ0-F1
#
_entry.id   AF-A0A2D4KUZ0-F1
#
_cell.length_a   1.000
_cell.length_b   1.000
_cell.length_c   1.000
_cell.angle_alpha   90.00
_cell.angle_beta   90.00
_cell.angle_gamma   90.00
#
_symmetry.space_group_name_H-M   'P 1'
#
loop_
_entity.id
_entity.type
_entity.pdbx_description
1 polymer ?
#
loop_
_entity_poly.entity_id
_entity_poly.type
_entity_poly.pdbx_seq_one_letter_code
_entity_poly.pdbx_strand_id
1 'polypeptide(L)'
;VAWMRKLAFRYRRVKELYNTYKNNVGGLIGAPKRESWLQLRAELEALTDLWLTHALKALDLIHSRPNCVNVLVTTTQLIPALAKVLLYGLGVVFPIENIYSATKTGKESCFERIMQRFGRKAVYIVIGDGVEEEQGAKKHNMPFWRISCHADLEALRHALELEYL
;
A
#
# COMPACT_ATOMS: atom_id res chain seq x y z
N VAL A 1 0.08 -7.75 -32.02
CA VAL A 1 -0.33 -8.96 -31.24
C VAL A 1 0.84 -9.58 -30.43
N ALA A 2 1.98 -9.92 -31.03
CA ALA A 2 3.10 -10.56 -30.32
C ALA A 2 3.73 -9.72 -29.17
N TRP A 3 3.76 -8.39 -29.31
CA TRP A 3 4.33 -7.50 -28.30
C TRP A 3 3.48 -7.42 -27.02
N MET A 4 2.14 -7.43 -27.15
CA MET A 4 1.20 -7.47 -26.02
C MET A 4 1.37 -8.74 -25.19
N ARG A 5 1.63 -9.88 -25.84
CA ARG A 5 1.93 -11.14 -25.15
C ARG A 5 3.21 -11.04 -24.32
N LYS A 6 4.28 -10.42 -24.87
CA LYS A 6 5.53 -10.18 -24.12
C LYS A 6 5.30 -9.23 -22.94
N LEU A 7 4.43 -8.24 -23.08
CA LEU A 7 4.07 -7.32 -21.99
C LEU A 7 3.34 -8.06 -20.86
N ALA A 8 2.28 -8.81 -21.19
CA ALA A 8 1.52 -9.60 -20.22
C ALA A 8 2.42 -10.63 -19.50
N PHE A 9 3.34 -11.27 -20.23
CA PHE A 9 4.30 -12.20 -19.64
C PHE A 9 5.19 -11.53 -18.58
N ARG A 10 5.69 -10.32 -18.84
CA ARG A 10 6.51 -9.58 -17.88
C ARG A 10 5.73 -9.24 -16.61
N TYR A 11 4.51 -8.74 -16.73
CA TYR A 11 3.68 -8.43 -15.56
C TYR A 11 3.28 -9.68 -14.77
N ARG A 12 3.02 -10.81 -15.45
CA ARG A 12 2.81 -12.09 -14.78
C ARG A 12 4.05 -12.53 -14.01
N ARG A 13 5.24 -12.39 -14.60
CA ARG A 13 6.50 -12.71 -13.91
C ARG A 13 6.77 -11.80 -12.73
N VAL A 14 6.48 -10.49 -12.84
CA VAL A 14 6.55 -9.55 -11.71
C VAL A 14 5.62 -9.99 -10.59
N LYS A 15 4.40 -10.43 -10.92
CA LYS A 15 3.44 -10.95 -9.94
C LYS A 15 3.96 -12.19 -9.21
N GLU A 16 4.54 -13.14 -9.94
CA GLU A 16 5.18 -14.32 -9.34
C GLU A 16 6.30 -13.89 -8.37
N LEU A 17 7.22 -13.03 -8.80
CA LEU A 17 8.32 -12.55 -7.96
C LEU A 17 7.82 -11.86 -6.69
N TYR A 18 6.83 -10.97 -6.81
CA TYR A 18 6.24 -10.31 -5.67
C TYR A 18 5.67 -11.32 -4.67
N ASN A 19 4.86 -12.28 -5.14
CA ASN A 19 4.22 -13.27 -4.27
C ASN A 19 5.23 -14.25 -3.65
N THR A 20 6.29 -14.63 -4.37
CA THR A 20 7.36 -15.48 -3.86
C THR A 20 8.20 -14.80 -2.79
N TYR A 21 8.44 -13.48 -2.92
CA TYR A 21 9.42 -12.78 -2.10
C TYR A 21 8.84 -11.72 -1.15
N LYS A 22 7.52 -11.52 -1.10
CA LYS A 22 6.88 -10.52 -0.20
C LYS A 22 7.20 -10.69 1.28
N ASN A 23 7.53 -11.91 1.71
CA ASN A 23 7.99 -12.26 3.06
C ASN A 23 9.48 -12.66 3.12
N ASN A 24 10.20 -12.58 2.00
CA ASN A 24 11.62 -12.94 1.90
C ASN A 24 12.37 -11.99 0.95
N VAL A 25 12.20 -10.68 1.14
CA VAL A 25 12.80 -9.65 0.28
C VAL A 25 14.33 -9.74 0.29
N GLY A 26 14.93 -10.12 1.42
CA GLY A 26 16.37 -10.38 1.53
C GLY A 26 16.86 -11.47 0.56
N GLY A 27 16.08 -12.52 0.35
CA GLY A 27 16.38 -13.56 -0.64
C GLY A 27 16.24 -13.10 -2.09
N LEU A 28 15.38 -12.11 -2.37
CA LEU A 28 15.24 -11.52 -3.70
C LEU A 28 16.43 -10.64 -4.06
N ILE A 29 16.85 -9.77 -3.13
CA ILE A 29 17.92 -8.79 -3.40
C ILE A 29 19.32 -9.40 -3.24
N GLY A 30 19.45 -10.47 -2.45
CA GLY A 30 20.70 -11.20 -2.24
C GLY A 30 21.78 -10.42 -1.48
N ALA A 31 22.89 -11.10 -1.16
CA ALA A 31 24.07 -10.48 -0.57
C ALA A 31 24.90 -9.74 -1.66
N PRO A 32 25.60 -8.63 -1.33
CA PRO A 32 25.63 -7.94 -0.03
C PRO A 32 24.48 -6.92 0.17
N LYS A 33 23.54 -6.85 -0.79
CA LYS A 33 22.47 -5.84 -0.79
C LYS A 33 21.53 -6.01 0.39
N ARG A 34 21.30 -7.25 0.84
CA ARG A 34 20.49 -7.56 2.01
C ARG A 34 21.02 -6.88 3.26
N GLU A 35 22.31 -6.97 3.50
CA GLU A 35 22.95 -6.42 4.69
C GLU A 35 22.86 -4.88 4.69
N SER A 36 23.19 -4.25 3.56
CA SER A 36 23.03 -2.79 3.40
C SER A 36 21.57 -2.34 3.52
N TRP A 37 20.63 -3.13 3.00
CA TRP A 37 19.19 -2.83 3.12
C TRP A 37 18.71 -2.90 4.57
N LEU A 38 19.12 -3.92 5.32
CA LEU A 38 18.76 -4.05 6.73
C LEU A 38 19.33 -2.90 7.57
N GLN A 39 20.59 -2.51 7.31
CA GLN A 39 21.21 -1.36 7.97
C GLN A 39 20.43 -0.06 7.66
N LEU A 40 20.16 0.22 6.39
CA LEU A 40 19.40 1.40 5.97
C LEU A 40 18.01 1.44 6.61
N ARG A 41 17.35 0.28 6.73
CA ARG A 41 16.04 0.16 7.39
C ARG A 41 16.10 0.50 8.87
N ALA A 42 17.13 0.05 9.58
CA ALA A 42 17.33 0.37 10.99
C ALA A 42 17.59 1.87 11.20
N GLU A 43 18.44 2.47 10.36
CA GLU A 43 18.72 3.92 10.39
C GLU A 43 17.46 4.74 10.07
N LEU A 44 16.64 4.28 9.11
CA LEU A 44 15.40 4.96 8.75
C LEU A 44 14.35 4.91 9.87
N GLU A 45 14.18 3.76 10.54
CA GLU A 45 13.28 3.65 11.70
C GLU A 45 13.72 4.59 12.82
N ALA A 46 15.02 4.67 13.10
CA ALA A 46 15.56 5.58 14.11
C ALA A 46 15.35 7.06 13.73
N LEU A 47 15.60 7.42 12.46
CA LEU A 47 15.45 8.80 11.98
C LEU A 47 14.00 9.27 11.93
N THR A 48 13.06 8.35 11.69
CA THR A 48 11.63 8.66 11.51
C THR A 48 10.80 8.41 12.76
N ASP A 49 11.44 8.23 13.91
CA ASP A 49 10.78 7.91 15.19
C ASP A 49 9.73 6.80 15.00
N LEU A 50 10.14 5.70 14.36
CA LEU A 50 9.33 4.51 14.14
C LEU A 50 8.06 4.72 13.29
N TRP A 51 8.01 5.76 12.43
CA TRP A 51 6.83 6.09 11.61
C TRP A 51 6.20 4.87 10.92
N LEU A 52 7.01 4.07 10.25
CA LEU A 52 6.52 2.90 9.52
C LEU A 52 6.07 1.79 10.48
N THR A 53 6.73 1.61 11.62
CA THR A 53 6.25 0.71 12.66
C THR A 53 4.84 1.11 13.14
N HIS A 54 4.56 2.41 13.32
CA HIS A 54 3.22 2.89 13.66
C HIS A 54 2.21 2.60 12.54
N ALA A 55 2.57 2.87 11.27
CA ALA A 55 1.70 2.58 10.13
C ALA A 55 1.41 1.08 9.97
N LEU A 56 2.42 0.22 10.17
CA LEU A 56 2.29 -1.23 10.09
C LEU A 56 1.32 -1.78 11.12
N LYS A 57 1.32 -1.26 12.37
CA LYS A 57 0.35 -1.68 13.38
C LYS A 57 -1.10 -1.50 12.92
N ALA A 58 -1.42 -0.37 12.29
CA ALA A 58 -2.75 -0.13 11.73
C ALA A 58 -3.05 -1.06 10.54
N LEU A 59 -2.09 -1.23 9.62
CA LEU A 59 -2.23 -2.10 8.45
C LEU A 59 -2.41 -3.58 8.83
N ASP A 60 -1.65 -4.07 9.81
CA ASP A 60 -1.73 -5.44 10.32
C ASP A 60 -3.06 -5.68 11.04
N LEU A 61 -3.55 -4.71 11.80
CA LEU A 61 -4.85 -4.80 12.44
C LEU A 61 -5.97 -4.91 11.40
N ILE A 62 -5.95 -4.08 10.35
CA ILE A 62 -6.87 -4.19 9.21
C ILE A 62 -6.73 -5.56 8.54
N HIS A 63 -5.49 -6.02 8.31
CA HIS A 63 -5.22 -7.29 7.64
C HIS A 63 -5.73 -8.51 8.42
N SER A 64 -5.71 -8.45 9.75
CA SER A 64 -6.21 -9.52 10.62
C SER A 64 -7.74 -9.61 10.71
N ARG A 65 -8.46 -8.56 10.31
CA ARG A 65 -9.93 -8.51 10.37
C ARG A 65 -10.57 -9.20 9.16
N PRO A 66 -11.58 -10.06 9.35
CA PRO A 66 -12.15 -10.86 8.27
C PRO A 66 -12.88 -10.04 7.18
N ASN A 67 -13.41 -8.87 7.53
CA ASN A 67 -14.22 -8.04 6.64
C ASN A 67 -13.53 -6.72 6.23
N CYS A 68 -12.22 -6.59 6.49
CA CYS A 68 -11.46 -5.40 6.14
C CYS A 68 -10.39 -5.75 5.10
N VAL A 69 -10.10 -4.81 4.20
CA VAL A 69 -9.16 -5.03 3.09
C VAL A 69 -8.26 -3.81 2.92
N ASN A 70 -6.96 -4.04 2.94
CA ASN A 70 -5.97 -3.03 2.56
C ASN A 70 -5.88 -2.88 1.04
N VAL A 71 -5.97 -1.64 0.56
CA VAL A 71 -5.79 -1.24 -0.85
C VAL A 71 -4.85 -0.06 -0.92
N LEU A 72 -3.84 -0.11 -1.79
CA LEU A 72 -2.86 0.95 -1.98
C LEU A 72 -3.12 1.68 -3.29
N VAL A 73 -3.23 3.00 -3.24
CA VAL A 73 -3.26 3.88 -4.41
C VAL A 73 -2.09 4.85 -4.33
N THR A 74 -1.22 4.86 -5.32
CA THR A 74 -0.01 5.71 -5.33
C THR A 74 0.21 6.39 -6.67
N THR A 75 0.76 7.60 -6.66
CA THR A 75 1.18 8.33 -7.87
C THR A 75 2.50 7.80 -8.45
N THR A 76 3.19 6.88 -7.74
CA THR A 76 4.38 6.19 -8.25
C THR A 76 4.01 5.22 -9.38
N GLN A 77 4.85 5.12 -10.43
CA GLN A 77 4.67 4.11 -11.48
C GLN A 77 4.63 2.70 -10.87
N LEU A 78 3.83 1.80 -11.46
CA LEU A 78 3.54 0.49 -10.85
C LEU A 78 4.80 -0.33 -10.49
N ILE A 79 5.77 -0.45 -11.38
CA ILE A 79 6.97 -1.29 -11.11
C ILE A 79 7.80 -0.72 -9.94
N PRO A 80 8.19 0.57 -9.92
CA PRO A 80 8.83 1.17 -8.75
C PRO A 80 7.97 1.14 -7.48
N ALA A 81 6.65 1.27 -7.59
CA ALA A 81 5.75 1.17 -6.45
C ALA A 81 5.82 -0.22 -5.78
N LEU A 82 5.80 -1.29 -6.59
CA LEU A 82 5.95 -2.66 -6.08
C LEU A 82 7.32 -2.87 -5.41
N ALA A 83 8.39 -2.30 -5.98
CA ALA A 83 9.71 -2.34 -5.36
C ALA A 83 9.72 -1.63 -4.00
N LYS A 84 9.11 -0.43 -3.89
CA LYS A 84 8.95 0.29 -2.61
C LYS A 84 8.16 -0.57 -1.60
N VAL A 85 7.03 -1.13 -2.00
CA VAL A 85 6.21 -1.98 -1.12
C VAL A 85 7.01 -3.16 -0.56
N LEU A 86 7.78 -3.84 -1.41
CA LEU A 86 8.67 -4.93 -0.95
C LEU A 86 9.77 -4.41 -0.01
N LEU A 87 10.54 -3.41 -0.43
CA LEU A 87 11.66 -2.88 0.35
C LEU A 87 11.24 -2.25 1.68
N TYR A 88 9.99 -1.78 1.78
CA TYR A 88 9.42 -1.26 3.02
C TYR A 88 8.73 -2.34 3.89
N GLY A 89 8.75 -3.60 3.49
CA GLY A 89 8.14 -4.70 4.26
C GLY A 89 6.61 -4.73 4.21
N LEU A 90 6.00 -3.99 3.28
CA LEU A 90 4.54 -3.86 3.13
C LEU A 90 3.92 -4.98 2.28
N GLY A 91 4.77 -5.88 1.73
CA GLY A 91 4.34 -6.89 0.78
C GLY A 91 3.33 -7.90 1.32
N VAL A 92 3.36 -8.17 2.62
CA VAL A 92 2.47 -9.11 3.30
C VAL A 92 1.05 -8.53 3.43
N VAL A 93 0.95 -7.26 3.85
CA VAL A 93 -0.34 -6.58 4.10
C VAL A 93 -1.03 -6.07 2.85
N PHE A 94 -0.31 -5.88 1.74
CA PHE A 94 -0.88 -5.52 0.45
C PHE A 94 -0.75 -6.67 -0.57
N PRO A 95 -1.84 -7.40 -0.86
CA PRO A 95 -1.91 -8.24 -2.05
C PRO A 95 -1.59 -7.41 -3.30
N ILE A 96 -0.81 -7.97 -4.23
CA ILE A 96 -0.39 -7.24 -5.44
C ILE A 96 -1.56 -6.78 -6.31
N GLU A 97 -2.67 -7.51 -6.28
CA GLU A 97 -3.92 -7.16 -6.95
C GLU A 97 -4.57 -5.91 -6.36
N ASN A 98 -4.19 -5.51 -5.14
CA ASN A 98 -4.74 -4.37 -4.43
C ASN A 98 -3.83 -3.14 -4.52
N ILE A 99 -2.84 -3.13 -5.41
CA ILE A 99 -1.93 -2.00 -5.62
C ILE A 99 -2.25 -1.32 -6.96
N TYR A 100 -2.66 -0.06 -6.89
CA TYR A 100 -3.05 0.75 -8.03
C TYR A 100 -2.06 1.91 -8.22
N SER A 101 -1.57 2.05 -9.46
CA SER A 101 -0.73 3.18 -9.86
C SER A 101 -1.59 4.24 -10.54
N ALA A 102 -1.70 5.40 -9.89
CA ALA A 102 -2.45 6.56 -10.33
C ALA A 102 -1.64 7.48 -11.29
N THR A 103 -0.38 7.14 -11.61
CA THR A 103 0.54 8.01 -12.37
C THR A 103 -0.04 8.56 -13.67
N LYS A 104 -0.90 7.80 -14.36
CA LYS A 104 -1.49 8.22 -15.64
C LYS A 104 -2.94 8.67 -15.54
N THR A 105 -3.72 8.09 -14.62
CA THR A 105 -5.18 8.26 -14.58
C THR A 105 -5.65 9.13 -13.42
N GLY A 106 -4.77 9.47 -12.48
CA GLY A 106 -5.12 10.16 -11.23
C GLY A 106 -5.76 9.22 -10.19
N LYS A 107 -5.74 9.64 -8.92
CA LYS A 107 -6.30 8.85 -7.80
C LYS A 107 -7.81 8.65 -7.91
N GLU A 108 -8.54 9.67 -8.39
CA GLU A 108 -10.00 9.61 -8.58
C GLU A 108 -10.42 8.39 -9.44
N SER A 109 -9.80 8.23 -10.62
CA SER A 109 -10.11 7.10 -11.50
C SER A 109 -9.73 5.74 -10.87
N CYS A 110 -8.69 5.70 -10.03
CA CYS A 110 -8.38 4.51 -9.26
C CYS A 110 -9.46 4.19 -8.23
N PHE A 111 -9.99 5.19 -7.52
CA PHE A 111 -11.07 5.02 -6.55
C PHE A 111 -12.33 4.46 -7.22
N GLU A 112 -12.74 4.99 -8.38
CA GLU A 112 -13.88 4.44 -9.13
C GLU A 112 -13.70 2.96 -9.47
N ARG A 113 -12.50 2.56 -9.93
CA ARG A 113 -12.20 1.16 -10.25
C ARG A 113 -12.23 0.26 -9.01
N ILE A 114 -11.75 0.77 -7.87
CA ILE A 114 -11.81 0.07 -6.58
C ILE A 114 -13.27 -0.12 -6.18
N MET A 115 -14.10 0.92 -6.25
CA MET A 115 -15.52 0.85 -5.94
C MET A 115 -16.29 -0.12 -6.86
N GLN A 116 -15.94 -0.15 -8.15
CA GLN A 116 -16.50 -1.11 -9.10
C GLN A 116 -16.12 -2.56 -8.76
N ARG A 117 -14.90 -2.79 -8.26
CA ARG A 117 -14.42 -4.13 -7.89
C ARG A 117 -15.03 -4.64 -6.58
N PHE A 118 -15.08 -3.80 -5.54
CA PHE A 118 -15.54 -4.22 -4.21
C PHE A 118 -17.04 -3.97 -3.98
N GLY A 119 -17.69 -3.20 -4.85
CA GLY A 119 -19.14 -2.98 -4.85
C GLY A 119 -19.60 -1.83 -3.95
N ARG A 120 -20.81 -1.34 -4.18
CA ARG A 120 -21.33 -0.13 -3.50
C ARG A 120 -21.77 -0.33 -2.05
N LYS A 121 -21.82 -1.59 -1.58
CA LYS A 121 -22.20 -1.92 -0.20
C LYS A 121 -21.03 -1.86 0.78
N ALA A 122 -19.80 -1.84 0.29
CA ALA A 122 -18.62 -1.67 1.14
C ALA A 122 -18.50 -0.22 1.61
N VAL A 123 -17.95 -0.03 2.81
CA VAL A 123 -17.55 1.28 3.32
C VAL A 123 -16.11 1.51 2.88
N TYR A 124 -15.85 2.65 2.25
CA TYR A 124 -14.52 3.02 1.76
C TYR A 124 -13.98 4.15 2.61
N ILE A 125 -12.87 3.90 3.31
CA ILE A 125 -12.15 4.92 4.08
C ILE A 125 -10.88 5.24 3.32
N VAL A 126 -10.72 6.50 2.92
CA VAL A 126 -9.51 6.98 2.23
C VAL A 126 -8.57 7.55 3.28
N ILE A 127 -7.32 7.07 3.28
CA ILE A 127 -6.29 7.49 4.22
C ILE A 127 -5.13 8.08 3.42
N GLY A 128 -4.66 9.27 3.78
CA GLY A 128 -3.51 9.90 3.13
C GLY A 128 -3.19 11.29 3.64
N ASP A 129 -2.10 11.86 3.15
CA ASP A 129 -1.58 13.17 3.54
C ASP A 129 -1.87 14.26 2.49
N GLY A 130 -2.09 13.86 1.24
CA GLY A 130 -2.23 14.77 0.10
C GLY A 130 -3.64 15.26 -0.17
N VAL A 131 -3.71 16.38 -0.90
CA VAL A 131 -4.98 16.98 -1.35
C VAL A 131 -5.67 16.18 -2.46
N GLU A 132 -4.93 15.41 -3.25
CA GLU A 132 -5.48 14.66 -4.39
C GLU A 132 -6.43 13.54 -3.92
N GLU A 133 -6.00 12.77 -2.92
CA GLU A 133 -6.79 11.71 -2.29
C GLU A 133 -7.98 12.27 -1.51
N GLU A 134 -7.82 13.41 -0.84
CA GLU A 134 -8.91 14.05 -0.10
C GLU A 134 -10.00 14.56 -1.06
N GLN A 135 -9.61 15.22 -2.15
CA GLN A 135 -10.56 15.68 -3.17
C GLN A 135 -11.28 14.51 -3.84
N GLY A 136 -10.54 13.44 -4.17
CA GLY A 136 -11.11 12.21 -4.70
C GLY A 136 -12.09 11.55 -3.72
N ALA A 137 -11.73 11.48 -2.43
CA ALA A 137 -12.59 10.96 -1.38
C ALA A 137 -13.90 11.75 -1.28
N LYS A 138 -13.80 13.08 -1.23
CA LYS A 138 -14.95 14.00 -1.16
C LYS A 138 -15.88 13.83 -2.36
N LYS A 139 -15.35 13.69 -3.58
CA LYS A 139 -16.15 13.53 -4.80
C LYS A 139 -16.99 12.25 -4.81
N HIS A 140 -16.49 11.19 -4.18
CA HIS A 140 -17.19 9.90 -4.09
C HIS A 140 -17.90 9.68 -2.74
N ASN A 141 -17.99 10.72 -1.88
CA ASN A 141 -18.55 10.64 -0.53
C ASN A 141 -17.92 9.54 0.34
N MET A 142 -16.62 9.33 0.19
CA MET A 142 -15.85 8.41 1.02
C MET A 142 -15.27 9.18 2.22
N PRO A 143 -15.43 8.71 3.47
CA PRO A 143 -14.73 9.26 4.62
C PRO A 143 -13.22 9.37 4.36
N PHE A 144 -12.64 10.51 4.74
CA PHE A 144 -11.21 10.78 4.58
C PHE A 144 -10.55 10.93 5.96
N TRP A 145 -9.52 10.14 6.20
CA TRP A 145 -8.66 10.23 7.38
C TRP A 145 -7.31 10.82 6.98
N ARG A 146 -7.08 12.09 7.32
CA ARG A 146 -5.81 12.75 7.03
C ARG A 146 -4.71 12.23 7.95
N ILE A 147 -3.53 11.95 7.40
CA ILE A 147 -2.31 11.70 8.16
C ILE A 147 -1.34 12.85 7.89
N SER A 148 -1.03 13.63 8.92
CA SER A 148 -0.08 14.75 8.86
C SER A 148 1.10 14.60 9.82
N CYS A 149 0.94 13.78 10.86
CA CYS A 149 1.97 13.48 11.85
C CYS A 149 1.79 12.06 12.46
N HIS A 150 2.72 11.64 13.33
CA HIS A 150 2.65 10.35 14.03
C HIS A 150 1.36 10.17 14.85
N ALA A 151 0.88 11.24 15.51
CA ALA A 151 -0.32 11.18 16.34
C ALA A 151 -1.57 10.78 15.54
N ASP A 152 -1.65 11.16 14.26
CA ASP A 152 -2.77 10.79 13.39
C ASP A 152 -2.79 9.27 13.08
N LEU A 153 -1.61 8.65 12.95
CA LEU A 153 -1.48 7.20 12.79
C LEU A 153 -1.85 6.46 14.08
N GLU A 154 -1.50 7.01 15.23
CA GLU A 154 -1.89 6.45 16.53
C GLU A 154 -3.40 6.54 16.75
N ALA A 155 -4.01 7.69 16.41
CA ALA A 155 -5.45 7.88 16.45
C ALA A 155 -6.18 6.91 15.50
N LEU A 156 -5.66 6.71 14.28
CA LEU A 156 -6.18 5.71 13.34
C LEU A 156 -6.14 4.31 13.94
N ARG A 157 -4.99 3.90 14.51
CA ARG A 157 -4.84 2.60 15.17
C ARG A 157 -5.84 2.44 16.31
N HIS A 158 -5.99 3.47 17.14
CA HIS A 158 -6.91 3.42 18.28
C HIS A 158 -8.38 3.31 17.84
N ALA A 159 -8.77 4.08 16.81
CA ALA A 159 -10.11 3.98 16.22
C ALA A 159 -10.38 2.61 15.62
N LEU A 160 -9.38 2.01 14.96
CA LEU A 160 -9.46 0.63 14.52
C LEU A 160 -9.67 -0.29 15.73
N GLU A 161 -8.80 -0.27 16.75
CA GLU A 161 -8.91 -1.14 17.95
C GLU A 161 -10.28 -1.11 18.63
N LEU A 162 -10.94 0.05 18.66
CA LEU A 162 -12.26 0.23 19.24
C LEU A 162 -13.43 -0.06 18.27
N GLU A 163 -13.13 -0.51 17.05
CA GLU A 163 -14.10 -0.80 15.98
C GLU A 163 -14.93 0.43 15.57
N TYR A 164 -14.36 1.63 15.71
CA TYR A 164 -14.94 2.85 15.16
C TYR A 164 -14.71 2.98 13.65
N LEU A 165 -13.82 2.16 13.08
CA LEU A 165 -13.47 2.05 11.66
C LEU A 165 -13.39 0.59 11.20
#